data_AF-A0A1W1WPB6-F1
#
_entry.id   AF-A0A1W1WPB6-F1
#
_cell.length_a   1.000
_cell.length_b   1.000
_cell.length_c   1.000
_cell.angle_alpha   90.00
_cell.angle_beta   90.00
_cell.angle_gamma   90.00
#
_symmetry.space_group_name_H-M   'P 1'
#
loop_
_entity.id
_entity.type
_entity.pdbx_description
1 polymer ?
#
loop_
_entity_poly.entity_id
_entity_poly.type
_entity_poly.pdbx_seq_one_letter_code
_entity_poly.pdbx_strand_id
1 'polypeptide(L)'
;MATVTSTDVTHCALCHRPFLPHRHHGRWQRYCSPTCAQRAQSWAKMNAVKAAYNLPDDTAFRQWLITQLNHRSLTAVAGLCGVQRQALYQWLDRLNIRRVTRYE
;
A
#
# COMPACT_ATOMS: atom_id res chain seq x y z
N MET A 1 -20.57 -0.55 22.24
CA MET A 1 -20.32 -1.75 21.41
C MET A 1 -19.24 -2.56 22.11
N ALA A 2 -19.55 -3.77 22.57
CA ALA A 2 -18.62 -4.58 23.36
C ALA A 2 -17.56 -5.21 22.45
N THR A 3 -16.30 -4.87 22.68
CA THR A 3 -15.16 -5.43 21.98
C THR A 3 -14.80 -6.79 22.58
N VAL A 4 -15.28 -7.89 21.97
CA VAL A 4 -14.85 -9.25 22.31
C VAL A 4 -13.40 -9.47 21.86
N THR A 5 -12.51 -9.70 22.82
CA THR A 5 -11.10 -10.07 22.60
C THR A 5 -10.94 -11.58 22.66
N SER A 6 -10.26 -12.17 21.65
CA SER A 6 -9.81 -13.56 21.71
C SER A 6 -8.63 -13.69 22.67
N THR A 7 -8.53 -14.79 23.41
CA THR A 7 -7.33 -15.18 24.16
C THR A 7 -6.29 -15.90 23.29
N ASP A 8 -6.66 -16.26 22.06
CA ASP A 8 -5.78 -16.94 21.11
C ASP A 8 -4.92 -15.94 20.32
N VAL A 9 -3.60 -16.09 20.41
CA VAL A 9 -2.63 -15.21 19.75
C VAL A 9 -2.56 -15.56 18.27
N THR A 10 -2.76 -14.57 17.40
CA THR A 10 -2.61 -14.73 15.95
C THR A 10 -1.45 -13.93 15.41
N HIS A 11 -1.03 -14.18 14.17
CA HIS A 11 0.09 -13.49 13.52
C HIS A 11 -0.42 -12.46 12.51
N CYS A 12 0.17 -11.27 12.52
CA CYS A 12 -0.16 -10.24 11.53
C CYS A 12 0.20 -10.70 10.12
N ALA A 13 -0.76 -10.67 9.20
CA ALA A 13 -0.54 -11.04 7.80
C ALA A 13 0.42 -10.12 7.02
N LEU A 14 0.91 -9.04 7.63
CA LEU A 14 1.89 -8.13 7.03
C LEU A 14 3.26 -8.22 7.68
N CYS A 15 3.35 -8.01 9.00
CA CYS A 15 4.62 -7.91 9.71
C CYS A 15 4.96 -9.18 10.50
N HIS A 16 4.10 -10.20 10.45
CA HIS A 16 4.24 -11.48 11.13
C HIS A 16 4.40 -11.39 12.65
N ARG A 17 4.15 -10.23 13.26
CA ARG A 17 4.18 -10.09 14.72
C ARG A 17 2.97 -10.77 15.35
N PRO A 18 3.15 -11.49 16.48
CA PRO A 18 2.04 -11.99 17.26
C PRO A 18 1.21 -10.83 17.82
N PHE A 19 -0.11 -10.96 17.80
CA PHE A 19 -1.04 -10.01 18.39
C PHE A 19 -2.35 -10.69 18.80
N LEU A 20 -3.06 -10.08 19.74
CA LEU A 20 -4.40 -10.52 20.13
C LEU A 20 -5.42 -9.88 19.17
N PRO A 21 -6.11 -10.67 18.33
CA PRO A 21 -7.01 -10.10 17.34
C PRO A 21 -8.30 -9.64 18.00
N HIS A 22 -8.78 -8.48 17.54
CA HIS A 22 -10.07 -7.97 17.92
C HIS A 22 -11.14 -8.31 16.86
N ARG A 23 -12.39 -8.58 17.27
CA ARG A 23 -13.50 -8.86 16.35
C ARG A 23 -14.31 -7.60 16.07
N HIS A 24 -14.27 -7.11 14.84
CA HIS A 24 -14.98 -5.91 14.39
C HIS A 24 -15.99 -6.24 13.30
N HIS A 25 -17.26 -5.88 13.47
CA HIS A 25 -18.38 -6.23 12.56
C HIS A 25 -18.39 -7.70 12.12
N GLY A 26 -18.24 -8.62 13.07
CA GLY A 26 -18.28 -10.06 12.80
C GLY A 26 -17.01 -10.65 12.19
N ARG A 27 -16.03 -9.84 11.77
CA ARG A 27 -14.75 -10.29 11.20
C ARG A 27 -13.59 -10.16 12.19
N TRP A 28 -12.71 -11.14 12.20
CA TRP A 28 -11.47 -11.10 12.98
C TRP A 28 -10.44 -10.17 12.32
N GLN A 29 -9.78 -9.36 13.13
CA GLN A 29 -8.68 -8.50 12.72
C GLN A 29 -7.53 -9.32 12.14
N ARG A 30 -7.05 -8.95 10.94
CA ARG A 30 -5.95 -9.65 10.23
C ARG A 30 -4.57 -9.02 10.43
N TYR A 31 -4.54 -7.79 10.94
CA TYR A 31 -3.33 -6.99 11.05
C TYR A 31 -3.19 -6.46 12.46
N CYS A 32 -1.98 -6.50 13.03
CA CYS A 32 -1.75 -6.09 14.41
C CYS A 32 -2.02 -4.60 14.67
N SER A 33 -2.05 -3.76 13.63
CA SER A 33 -2.31 -2.33 13.74
C SER A 33 -2.99 -1.76 12.50
N PRO A 34 -3.65 -0.59 12.61
CA PRO A 34 -4.18 0.15 11.47
C PRO A 34 -3.10 0.45 10.41
N THR A 35 -1.87 0.71 10.84
CA THR A 35 -0.72 0.94 9.96
C THR A 35 -0.42 -0.30 9.11
N CYS A 36 -0.48 -1.51 9.68
CA CYS A 36 -0.29 -2.74 8.93
C CYS A 36 -1.45 -3.00 7.95
N ALA A 37 -2.69 -2.69 8.35
CA ALA A 37 -3.83 -2.78 7.44
C ALA A 37 -3.68 -1.83 6.23
N GLN A 38 -3.32 -0.57 6.49
CA GLN A 38 -3.10 0.44 5.45
C GLN A 38 -1.95 0.06 4.50
N ARG A 39 -0.83 -0.44 5.05
CA ARG A 39 0.30 -0.92 4.25
C ARG A 39 -0.08 -2.13 3.38
N ALA A 40 -0.87 -3.06 3.90
CA ALA A 40 -1.33 -4.21 3.13
C ALA A 40 -2.28 -3.81 1.99
N GLN A 41 -3.19 -2.86 2.23
CA GLN A 41 -4.03 -2.29 1.18
C GLN A 41 -3.20 -1.57 0.10
N SER A 42 -2.17 -0.84 0.52
CA SER A 42 -1.24 -0.17 -0.38
C SER A 42 -0.53 -1.16 -1.32
N TRP A 43 -0.08 -2.31 -0.81
CA TRP A 43 0.49 -3.39 -1.62
C TRP A 43 -0.51 -4.03 -2.58
N ALA A 44 -1.73 -4.29 -2.13
CA ALA A 44 -2.77 -4.84 -3.00
C ALA A 44 -3.01 -3.91 -4.21
N LYS A 45 -3.03 -2.59 -3.98
CA LYS A 45 -3.15 -1.61 -5.06
C LYS A 45 -1.92 -1.56 -5.98
N MET A 46 -0.70 -1.63 -5.45
CA MET A 46 0.50 -1.73 -6.28
C MET A 46 0.46 -2.97 -7.18
N ASN A 47 0.09 -4.13 -6.63
CA ASN A 47 -0.03 -5.37 -7.40
C ASN A 47 -1.13 -5.28 -8.47
N ALA A 48 -2.24 -4.60 -8.18
CA ALA A 48 -3.28 -4.34 -9.18
C ALA A 48 -2.77 -3.48 -10.35
N VAL A 49 -1.98 -2.43 -10.07
CA VAL A 49 -1.34 -1.61 -11.10
C VAL A 49 -0.32 -2.43 -11.89
N LYS A 50 0.52 -3.22 -11.20
CA LYS A 50 1.47 -4.13 -11.88
C LYS A 50 0.76 -5.09 -12.83
N ALA A 51 -0.33 -5.72 -12.38
CA ALA A 51 -1.13 -6.60 -13.23
C ALA A 51 -1.76 -5.87 -14.41
N ALA A 52 -2.31 -4.67 -14.19
CA ALA A 52 -2.94 -3.87 -15.25
C ALA A 52 -1.97 -3.44 -16.36
N TYR A 53 -0.72 -3.17 -16.01
CA TYR A 53 0.33 -2.74 -16.95
C TYR A 53 1.34 -3.84 -17.30
N ASN A 54 1.05 -5.09 -16.93
CA ASN A 54 1.89 -6.26 -17.17
C ASN A 54 3.35 -6.09 -16.70
N LEU A 55 3.52 -5.55 -15.48
CA LEU A 55 4.81 -5.27 -14.87
C LEU A 55 5.22 -6.47 -13.98
N PRO A 56 6.27 -7.22 -14.34
CA PRO A 56 6.59 -8.49 -13.71
C PRO A 56 7.12 -8.36 -12.27
N ASP A 57 7.82 -7.26 -11.97
CA ASP A 57 8.51 -7.08 -10.70
C ASP A 57 8.50 -5.63 -10.21
N ASP A 58 8.94 -5.43 -8.97
CA ASP A 58 9.06 -4.10 -8.34
C ASP A 58 10.02 -3.17 -9.08
N THR A 59 11.03 -3.69 -9.78
CA THR A 59 11.99 -2.89 -10.55
C THR A 59 11.34 -2.34 -11.82
N ALA A 60 10.62 -3.19 -12.55
CA ALA A 60 9.83 -2.78 -13.70
C ALA A 60 8.75 -1.77 -13.30
N PHE A 61 8.08 -2.00 -12.16
CA PHE A 61 7.12 -1.05 -11.61
C PHE A 61 7.76 0.29 -11.26
N ARG A 62 8.91 0.28 -10.59
CA ARG A 62 9.68 1.49 -10.27
C ARG A 62 10.05 2.29 -11.52
N GLN A 63 10.59 1.64 -12.54
CA GLN A 63 10.97 2.29 -13.81
C GLN A 63 9.76 2.87 -14.52
N TRP A 64 8.66 2.12 -14.62
CA TRP A 64 7.41 2.60 -15.17
C TRP A 64 6.91 3.86 -14.44
N LEU A 65 6.95 3.85 -13.11
CA LEU A 65 6.50 4.97 -12.28
C LEU A 65 7.35 6.23 -12.50
N ILE A 66 8.68 6.07 -12.60
CA ILE A 66 9.61 7.16 -12.93
C ILE A 66 9.28 7.73 -14.31
N THR A 67 9.11 6.89 -15.32
CA THR A 67 8.73 7.32 -16.68
C THR A 67 7.42 8.10 -16.67
N GLN A 68 6.37 7.61 -16.00
CA GLN A 68 5.10 8.33 -15.90
C GLN A 68 5.25 9.69 -15.22
N LEU A 69 6.03 9.77 -14.14
CA LEU A 69 6.28 11.02 -13.40
C LEU A 69 7.16 12.02 -14.18
N ASN A 70 7.96 11.55 -15.12
CA ASN A 70 8.70 12.41 -16.04
C ASN A 70 7.79 13.05 -17.10
N HIS A 71 6.64 12.45 -17.42
CA HIS A 71 5.75 12.97 -18.46
C HIS A 71 4.48 13.63 -17.91
N ARG A 72 4.12 13.36 -16.66
CA ARG A 72 2.85 13.77 -16.06
C ARG A 72 3.05 14.27 -14.62
N SER A 73 2.11 15.09 -14.15
CA SER A 73 2.09 15.51 -12.75
C SER A 73 1.77 14.33 -11.82
N LEU A 74 2.18 14.45 -10.55
CA LEU A 74 1.91 13.44 -9.54
C LEU A 74 0.41 13.16 -9.37
N THR A 75 -0.43 14.18 -9.51
CA THR A 75 -1.90 14.03 -9.47
C THR A 75 -2.42 13.20 -10.64
N ALA A 76 -1.91 13.41 -11.85
CA ALA A 76 -2.29 12.63 -13.02
C ALA A 76 -1.84 11.16 -12.90
N VAL A 77 -0.62 10.92 -12.39
CA VAL A 77 -0.12 9.54 -12.15
C VAL A 77 -0.92 8.85 -11.04
N ALA A 78 -1.31 9.57 -9.99
CA ALA A 78 -2.17 9.04 -8.94
C ALA A 78 -3.54 8.62 -9.48
N GLY A 79 -4.12 9.44 -10.37
CA GLY A 79 -5.35 9.12 -11.10
C GLY A 79 -5.21 7.85 -11.97
N LEU A 80 -4.12 7.74 -12.74
CA LEU A 80 -3.83 6.53 -13.54
C LEU A 80 -3.74 5.26 -12.69
N CYS A 81 -3.17 5.36 -11.50
CA CYS A 81 -3.02 4.24 -10.58
C CYS A 81 -4.29 3.95 -9.75
N GLY A 82 -5.35 4.77 -9.87
CA GLY A 82 -6.56 4.65 -9.03
C GLY A 82 -6.29 4.89 -7.53
N VAL A 83 -5.31 5.73 -7.22
CA VAL A 83 -4.90 6.02 -5.83
C VAL A 83 -4.91 7.52 -5.53
N GLN A 84 -4.99 7.86 -4.25
CA GLN A 84 -4.83 9.24 -3.80
C GLN A 84 -3.35 9.65 -3.80
N ARG A 85 -3.07 10.95 -3.94
CA ARG A 85 -1.70 11.50 -3.95
C ARG A 85 -0.85 11.01 -2.77
N GLN A 86 -1.43 10.94 -1.57
CA GLN A 86 -0.72 10.51 -0.36
C GLN A 86 -0.30 9.04 -0.42
N ALA A 87 -1.13 8.17 -1.00
CA ALA A 87 -0.76 6.77 -1.23
C ALA A 87 0.39 6.67 -2.24
N LEU A 88 0.36 7.48 -3.30
CA LEU A 88 1.46 7.52 -4.27
C LEU A 88 2.77 8.02 -3.63
N TYR A 89 2.74 9.03 -2.76
CA TYR A 89 3.93 9.44 -1.99
C TYR A 89 4.51 8.31 -1.13
N GLN A 90 3.65 7.51 -0.49
CA GLN A 90 4.11 6.34 0.26
C GLN A 90 4.76 5.29 -0.65
N TRP A 91 4.32 5.16 -1.89
CA TRP A 91 4.93 4.25 -2.86
C TRP A 91 6.31 4.76 -3.28
N LEU A 92 6.44 6.06 -3.53
CA LEU A 92 7.71 6.70 -3.90
C LEU A 92 8.78 6.52 -2.81
N ASP A 93 8.42 6.82 -1.56
CA ASP A 93 9.29 6.63 -0.40
C ASP A 93 9.77 5.17 -0.31
N ARG A 94 8.83 4.23 -0.45
CA ARG A 94 9.09 2.80 -0.33
C ARG A 94 9.93 2.22 -1.46
N LEU A 95 9.74 2.69 -2.69
CA LEU A 95 10.52 2.29 -3.87
C LEU A 95 11.86 3.05 -3.98
N ASN A 96 12.20 3.85 -2.97
CA ASN A 96 13.38 4.70 -2.96
C ASN A 96 13.47 5.56 -4.23
N ILE A 97 12.34 6.10 -4.67
CA ILE A 97 12.28 7.07 -5.76
C ILE A 97 12.43 8.44 -5.11
N ARG A 98 13.67 8.92 -5.02
CA ARG A 98 13.94 10.30 -4.58
C ARG A 98 13.25 11.24 -5.56
N ARG A 99 12.45 12.17 -5.02
CA ARG A 99 11.69 13.22 -5.71
C ARG A 99 12.22 13.49 -7.11
N VAL A 100 11.45 13.14 -8.13
CA VAL A 100 11.60 13.78 -9.45
C VAL A 100 11.12 15.21 -9.24
N THR A 101 12.07 16.09 -8.92
CA THR A 101 11.89 17.54 -8.89
C THR A 101 11.47 17.99 -10.29
N ARG A 102 10.17 18.08 -10.53
CA ARG A 102 9.66 19.10 -11.44
C ARG A 102 9.13 20.21 -10.58
N TYR A 103 9.88 21.32 -10.61
CA TYR A 103 9.44 22.64 -10.18
C TYR A 103 8.09 22.92 -10.87
N GLU A 104 7.07 23.19 -10.05
CA GLU A 104 5.92 24.00 -10.48
C GLU A 104 6.39 25.45 -10.60
#